data_AF-A0A0Q1CRB9-F1
#
_entry.id   AF-A0A0Q1CRB9-F1
#
_cell.length_a   1.000
_cell.length_b   1.000
_cell.length_c   1.000
_cell.angle_alpha   90.00
_cell.angle_beta   90.00
_cell.angle_gamma   90.00
#
_symmetry.space_group_name_H-M   'P 1'
#
loop_
_entity.id
_entity.type
_entity.pdbx_description
1 polymer ?
#
loop_
_entity_poly.entity_id
_entity_poly.type
_entity_poly.pdbx_seq_one_letter_code
_entity_poly.pdbx_strand_id
1 'polypeptide(L)'
;MEIVMSLFSSSPTWQNSGSISALNGTVTLNAPGSASAVIGVSGTFIGKLKVVGSGDTIESNGVQGGRLLFRSGVGSTGSNETIRDNNSPDTEFRIVTGGRSITVEMIEYTSGTAEVKITASATSSTVFINGPVHSSMEEAVRNGRAFSVGTGSQSVGSGNIIKSTFFNPPTSGVNAFVTLRQFTNNSTSTPQQVNFYVSPTELASGDVTPNNLKTGGVTSAIRFRTLTNATSLGTPTLSQVLPINGIEKSIEVLRMVQPGEIFGYQLSGVGNGSLLNTLQMSMTFIWYEEAAN
;
A
#
# COMPACT_ATOMS: atom_id res chain seq x y z
N MET A 1 -5.54 42.87 -37.01
CA MET A 1 -5.33 41.82 -36.00
C MET A 1 -6.69 41.19 -35.77
N GLU A 2 -6.97 40.09 -36.46
CA GLU A 2 -8.23 39.34 -36.32
C GLU A 2 -8.12 38.45 -35.09
N ILE A 3 -8.99 38.68 -34.11
CA ILE A 3 -9.15 37.77 -32.97
C ILE A 3 -10.10 36.67 -33.43
N VAL A 4 -9.53 35.53 -33.84
CA VAL A 4 -10.30 34.31 -34.10
C VAL A 4 -10.74 33.76 -32.74
N MET A 5 -11.99 34.05 -32.38
CA MET A 5 -12.62 33.54 -31.17
C MET A 5 -13.00 32.08 -31.42
N SER A 6 -12.14 31.15 -31.00
CA SER A 6 -12.40 29.71 -31.03
C SER A 6 -13.64 29.40 -30.20
N LEU A 7 -14.75 29.05 -30.85
CA LEU A 7 -15.93 28.50 -30.20
C LEU A 7 -15.55 27.16 -29.57
N PHE A 8 -15.45 27.11 -28.24
CA PHE A 8 -15.32 25.86 -27.52
C PHE A 8 -16.56 25.01 -27.81
N SER A 9 -16.43 23.99 -28.65
CA SER A 9 -17.52 23.04 -28.90
C SER A 9 -17.84 22.32 -27.59
N SER A 10 -19.06 22.48 -27.07
CA SER A 10 -19.52 21.70 -25.92
C SER A 10 -19.40 20.22 -26.24
N SER A 11 -18.61 19.49 -25.46
CA SER A 11 -18.46 18.05 -25.64
C SER A 11 -19.82 17.36 -25.43
N PRO A 12 -20.23 16.44 -26.32
CA PRO A 12 -21.50 15.73 -26.18
C PRO A 12 -21.63 15.00 -24.84
N THR A 13 -22.85 14.99 -24.30
CA THR A 13 -23.24 14.18 -23.14
C THR A 13 -24.49 13.38 -23.49
N TRP A 14 -24.60 12.16 -22.95
CA TRP A 14 -25.71 11.25 -23.17
C TRP A 14 -26.27 10.77 -21.83
N GLN A 15 -27.58 10.60 -21.73
CA GLN A 15 -28.23 10.14 -20.51
C GLN A 15 -29.35 9.14 -20.83
N ASN A 16 -29.49 8.12 -19.99
CA ASN A 16 -30.66 7.24 -19.98
C ASN A 16 -30.92 6.77 -18.55
N SER A 17 -32.19 6.53 -18.23
CA SER A 17 -32.61 5.95 -16.97
C SER A 17 -33.70 4.92 -17.19
N GLY A 18 -33.73 3.89 -16.35
CA GLY A 18 -34.77 2.86 -16.40
C GLY A 18 -34.76 2.01 -15.14
N SER A 19 -35.81 1.21 -14.99
CA SER A 19 -35.96 0.29 -13.87
C SER A 19 -35.72 -1.15 -14.29
N ILE A 20 -35.14 -1.95 -13.40
CA ILE A 20 -34.94 -3.39 -13.56
C ILE A 20 -35.61 -4.10 -12.38
N SER A 21 -36.62 -4.92 -12.65
CA SER A 21 -37.42 -5.63 -11.63
C SER A 21 -37.49 -7.14 -11.85
N ALA A 22 -36.61 -7.68 -12.69
CA ALA A 22 -36.51 -9.11 -12.97
C ALA A 22 -35.09 -9.51 -13.43
N LEU A 23 -34.79 -10.80 -13.35
CA LEU A 23 -33.59 -11.40 -13.94
C LEU A 23 -33.52 -11.11 -15.44
N ASN A 24 -32.32 -10.84 -15.96
CA ASN A 24 -32.04 -10.45 -17.35
C ASN A 24 -32.69 -9.13 -17.80
N GLY A 25 -33.31 -8.37 -16.88
CA GLY A 25 -33.73 -7.01 -17.18
C GLY A 25 -32.52 -6.11 -17.42
N THR A 26 -32.63 -5.18 -18.36
CA THR A 26 -31.51 -4.32 -18.76
C THR A 26 -31.89 -2.85 -18.88
N VAL A 27 -30.91 -1.98 -18.66
CA VAL A 27 -30.96 -0.56 -19.03
C VAL A 27 -29.75 -0.27 -19.89
N THR A 28 -29.99 0.21 -21.11
CA THR A 28 -28.92 0.45 -22.10
C THR A 28 -28.89 1.91 -22.53
N LEU A 29 -27.70 2.52 -22.52
CA LEU A 29 -27.43 3.83 -23.08
C LEU A 29 -26.60 3.69 -24.36
N ASN A 30 -27.05 4.28 -25.46
CA ASN A 30 -26.25 4.47 -26.67
C ASN A 30 -25.54 5.83 -26.59
N ALA A 31 -24.21 5.81 -26.52
CA ALA A 31 -23.33 6.96 -26.34
C ALA A 31 -22.08 6.86 -27.24
N PRO A 32 -22.23 6.99 -28.58
CA PRO A 32 -21.13 6.83 -29.53
C PRO A 32 -20.03 7.87 -29.32
N GLY A 33 -18.80 7.40 -29.10
CA GLY A 33 -17.65 8.27 -28.84
C GLY A 33 -17.57 8.78 -27.40
N SER A 34 -18.32 8.17 -26.47
CA SER A 34 -18.14 8.45 -25.05
C SER A 34 -16.77 7.96 -24.56
N ALA A 35 -16.10 8.82 -23.78
CA ALA A 35 -14.83 8.53 -23.13
C ALA A 35 -15.00 8.15 -21.64
N SER A 36 -16.18 8.40 -21.07
CA SER A 36 -16.51 8.02 -19.69
C SER A 36 -18.01 7.97 -19.44
N ALA A 37 -18.41 7.26 -18.38
CA ALA A 37 -19.76 7.36 -17.85
C ALA A 37 -19.84 7.18 -16.33
N VAL A 38 -20.91 7.70 -15.75
CA VAL A 38 -21.33 7.52 -14.36
C VAL A 38 -22.64 6.74 -14.37
N ILE A 39 -22.70 5.69 -13.56
CA ILE A 39 -23.87 4.84 -13.37
C ILE A 39 -24.32 4.97 -11.91
N GLY A 40 -25.47 5.58 -11.69
CA GLY A 40 -26.15 5.55 -10.40
C GLY A 40 -27.09 4.35 -10.34
N VAL A 41 -27.03 3.57 -9.26
CA VAL A 41 -27.96 2.49 -8.97
C VAL A 41 -28.61 2.73 -7.61
N SER A 42 -29.93 2.83 -7.60
CA SER A 42 -30.76 3.01 -6.39
C SER A 42 -31.94 2.02 -6.35
N GLY A 43 -32.71 2.03 -5.26
CA GLY A 43 -33.91 1.17 -5.11
C GLY A 43 -33.79 0.07 -4.04
N THR A 44 -34.68 -0.91 -4.08
CA THR A 44 -34.84 -1.93 -3.02
C THR A 44 -34.50 -3.35 -3.48
N PHE A 45 -33.77 -3.50 -4.59
CA PHE A 45 -33.51 -4.82 -5.15
C PHE A 45 -32.50 -5.64 -4.31
N ILE A 46 -32.74 -6.95 -4.29
CA ILE A 46 -31.78 -7.96 -3.83
C ILE A 46 -31.33 -8.76 -5.04
N GLY A 47 -30.05 -8.71 -5.36
CA GLY A 47 -29.52 -9.33 -6.57
C GLY A 47 -28.13 -8.83 -6.95
N LYS A 48 -27.73 -9.15 -8.18
CA LYS A 48 -26.42 -8.82 -8.74
C LYS A 48 -26.59 -8.15 -10.10
N LEU A 49 -26.06 -6.94 -10.23
CA LEU A 49 -26.00 -6.22 -11.49
C LEU A 49 -24.61 -6.35 -12.10
N LYS A 50 -24.57 -6.50 -13.42
CA LYS A 50 -23.36 -6.50 -14.25
C LYS A 50 -23.40 -5.30 -15.18
N VAL A 51 -22.28 -4.59 -15.28
CA VAL A 51 -22.12 -3.54 -16.29
C VAL A 51 -21.31 -4.09 -17.46
N VAL A 52 -21.87 -3.94 -18.65
CA VAL A 52 -21.30 -4.39 -19.91
C VAL A 52 -21.12 -3.15 -20.79
N GLY A 53 -19.87 -2.77 -21.06
CA GLY A 53 -19.58 -1.84 -22.15
C GLY A 53 -19.82 -2.51 -23.50
N SER A 54 -20.03 -1.73 -24.56
CA SER A 54 -20.39 -2.25 -25.90
C SER A 54 -19.62 -3.52 -26.30
N GLY A 55 -20.36 -4.63 -26.43
CA GLY A 55 -19.91 -5.86 -27.07
C GLY A 55 -20.51 -6.02 -28.46
N ASP A 56 -19.73 -6.65 -29.35
CA ASP A 56 -20.17 -7.54 -30.44
C ASP A 56 -20.10 -7.11 -31.90
N THR A 57 -19.41 -6.03 -32.26
CA THR A 57 -18.72 -6.01 -33.57
C THR A 57 -17.42 -5.25 -33.45
N ILE A 58 -16.31 -5.99 -33.58
CA ILE A 58 -14.98 -5.43 -33.81
C ILE A 58 -15.10 -4.66 -35.13
N GLU A 59 -15.26 -3.33 -35.08
CA GLU A 59 -14.84 -2.54 -36.23
C GLU A 59 -13.33 -2.80 -36.39
N SER A 60 -12.94 -3.18 -37.61
CA SER A 60 -11.63 -3.71 -37.98
C SER A 60 -10.38 -2.95 -37.48
N ASN A 61 -10.51 -1.79 -36.82
CA ASN A 61 -9.42 -1.01 -36.23
C ASN A 61 -9.78 -0.27 -34.90
N GLY A 62 -10.82 -0.66 -34.16
CA GLY A 62 -11.34 0.15 -33.02
C GLY A 62 -10.84 -0.26 -31.64
N VAL A 63 -10.27 0.70 -30.89
CA VAL A 63 -9.86 0.57 -29.48
C VAL A 63 -11.03 0.06 -28.61
N GLN A 64 -10.76 -0.96 -27.80
CA GLN A 64 -11.70 -1.59 -26.87
C GLN A 64 -11.94 -0.68 -25.66
N GLY A 65 -13.18 -0.30 -25.39
CA GLY A 65 -13.55 0.46 -24.20
C GLY A 65 -13.45 -0.33 -22.91
N GLY A 66 -12.96 0.35 -21.86
CA GLY A 66 -12.73 -0.21 -20.54
C GLY A 66 -13.95 -0.86 -19.90
N ARG A 67 -13.70 -1.98 -19.20
CA ARG A 67 -14.67 -2.88 -18.54
C ARG A 67 -14.72 -2.72 -17.02
N LEU A 68 -14.04 -1.72 -16.46
CA LEU A 68 -13.79 -1.61 -15.03
C LEU A 68 -14.81 -0.68 -14.37
N LEU A 69 -15.58 -1.22 -13.41
CA LEU A 69 -16.35 -0.41 -12.48
C LEU A 69 -15.43 0.16 -11.40
N PHE A 70 -15.68 1.42 -11.06
CA PHE A 70 -15.10 2.10 -9.90
C PHE A 70 -16.25 2.53 -9.02
N ARG A 71 -16.37 1.96 -7.81
CA ARG A 71 -17.38 2.43 -6.87
C ARG A 71 -16.87 3.73 -6.24
N SER A 72 -17.72 4.76 -6.27
CA SER A 72 -17.36 6.08 -5.73
C SER A 72 -16.97 5.95 -4.25
N GLY A 73 -15.79 6.47 -3.89
CA GLY A 73 -15.27 6.47 -2.51
C GLY A 73 -14.52 5.21 -2.05
N VAL A 74 -14.43 4.13 -2.85
CA VAL A 74 -13.76 2.88 -2.43
C VAL A 74 -12.73 2.31 -3.43
N GLY A 75 -12.47 3.00 -4.54
CA GLY A 75 -11.50 2.58 -5.55
C GLY A 75 -12.07 1.62 -6.61
N SER A 76 -11.19 1.00 -7.41
CA SER A 76 -11.59 -0.01 -8.39
C SER A 76 -12.06 -1.28 -7.68
N THR A 77 -13.22 -1.80 -8.07
CA THR A 77 -13.73 -3.07 -7.51
C THR A 77 -13.05 -4.29 -8.14
N GLY A 78 -12.21 -4.10 -9.17
CA GLY A 78 -11.61 -5.21 -9.95
C GLY A 78 -12.65 -6.11 -10.65
N SER A 79 -13.93 -5.74 -10.58
CA SER A 79 -15.09 -6.51 -11.02
C SER A 79 -16.09 -5.56 -11.65
N ASN A 80 -16.77 -6.01 -12.71
CA ASN A 80 -17.87 -5.30 -13.35
C ASN A 80 -19.24 -5.70 -12.77
N GLU A 81 -19.24 -6.24 -11.55
CA GLU A 81 -20.42 -6.72 -10.85
C GLU A 81 -20.63 -5.97 -9.53
N THR A 82 -21.89 -5.75 -9.15
CA THR A 82 -22.26 -5.26 -7.82
C THR A 82 -23.32 -6.16 -7.22
N ILE A 83 -23.15 -6.52 -5.95
CA ILE A 83 -24.11 -7.30 -5.17
C ILE A 83 -24.86 -6.33 -4.27
N ARG A 84 -26.20 -6.43 -4.24
CA ARG A 84 -27.05 -5.67 -3.34
C ARG A 84 -27.84 -6.62 -2.44
N ASP A 85 -27.80 -6.35 -1.15
CA ASP A 85 -28.61 -6.98 -0.12
C ASP A 85 -29.61 -5.98 0.50
N ASN A 86 -30.41 -6.44 1.46
CA ASN A 86 -31.43 -5.62 2.14
C ASN A 86 -30.90 -4.39 2.89
N ASN A 87 -29.58 -4.30 3.12
CA ASN A 87 -28.95 -3.24 3.91
C ASN A 87 -28.02 -2.35 3.06
N SER A 88 -27.95 -2.59 1.76
CA SER A 88 -27.00 -1.92 0.89
C SER A 88 -27.46 -0.48 0.55
N PRO A 89 -26.66 0.55 0.84
CA PRO A 89 -26.98 1.93 0.48
C PRO A 89 -27.00 2.09 -1.04
N ASP A 90 -27.55 3.21 -1.52
CA ASP A 90 -27.46 3.57 -2.93
C ASP A 90 -25.98 3.70 -3.34
N THR A 91 -25.68 3.26 -4.57
CA THR A 91 -24.31 3.14 -5.06
C THR A 91 -24.12 3.90 -6.36
N GLU A 92 -23.10 4.76 -6.39
CA GLU A 92 -22.61 5.37 -7.62
C GLU A 92 -21.37 4.61 -8.10
N PHE A 93 -21.40 4.22 -9.37
CA PHE A 93 -20.27 3.65 -10.09
C PHE A 93 -19.80 4.64 -11.16
N ARG A 94 -18.49 4.67 -11.39
CA ARG A 94 -17.87 5.36 -12.52
C ARG A 94 -17.25 4.30 -13.41
N ILE A 95 -17.30 4.51 -14.71
CA ILE A 95 -16.69 3.65 -15.71
C ILE A 95 -15.89 4.50 -16.69
N VAL A 96 -14.70 4.02 -17.04
CA VAL A 96 -13.94 4.56 -18.18
C VAL A 96 -14.44 3.81 -19.40
N THR A 97 -15.19 4.48 -20.26
CA THR A 97 -15.77 3.88 -21.46
C THR A 97 -14.96 4.29 -22.67
N GLY A 98 -14.71 3.35 -23.57
CA GLY A 98 -14.27 3.67 -24.94
C GLY A 98 -15.21 2.93 -25.88
N GLY A 99 -16.37 3.50 -26.21
CA GLY A 99 -17.33 2.67 -26.92
C GLY A 99 -18.61 3.36 -27.35
N ARG A 100 -19.52 2.55 -27.89
CA ARG A 100 -20.78 2.98 -28.49
C ARG A 100 -21.96 2.91 -27.51
N SER A 101 -21.92 2.00 -26.55
CA SER A 101 -23.02 1.78 -25.62
C SER A 101 -22.56 1.26 -24.27
N ILE A 102 -23.43 1.41 -23.28
CA ILE A 102 -23.27 0.95 -21.90
C ILE A 102 -24.57 0.25 -21.52
N THR A 103 -24.48 -0.99 -21.08
CA THR A 103 -25.62 -1.80 -20.63
C THR A 103 -25.43 -2.20 -19.18
N VAL A 104 -26.46 -2.01 -18.36
CA VAL A 104 -26.56 -2.56 -17.01
C VAL A 104 -27.56 -3.70 -17.05
N GLU A 105 -27.14 -4.88 -16.60
CA GLU A 105 -27.89 -6.14 -16.67
C GLU A 105 -28.05 -6.75 -15.27
N MET A 106 -29.24 -7.24 -14.95
CA MET A 106 -29.46 -8.06 -13.74
C MET A 106 -29.11 -9.52 -14.00
N ILE A 107 -28.00 -9.98 -13.42
CA ILE A 107 -27.48 -11.34 -13.60
C ILE A 107 -27.87 -12.30 -12.46
N GLU A 108 -28.29 -11.76 -11.31
CA GLU A 108 -28.95 -12.51 -10.24
C GLU A 108 -30.08 -11.67 -9.65
N TYR A 109 -31.25 -12.24 -9.39
CA TYR A 109 -32.42 -11.51 -8.88
C TYR A 109 -33.17 -12.34 -7.84
N THR A 110 -33.45 -11.73 -6.69
CA THR A 110 -34.30 -12.31 -5.64
C THR A 110 -35.60 -11.52 -5.47
N SER A 111 -35.54 -10.19 -5.34
CA SER A 111 -36.73 -9.34 -5.16
C SER A 111 -36.41 -7.86 -5.41
N GLY A 112 -37.45 -7.01 -5.44
CA GLY A 112 -37.36 -5.55 -5.47
C GLY A 112 -37.16 -4.94 -6.87
N THR A 113 -36.80 -3.66 -6.91
CA THR A 113 -36.58 -2.92 -8.17
C THR A 113 -35.30 -2.10 -8.07
N ALA A 114 -34.46 -2.19 -9.10
CA ALA A 114 -33.28 -1.36 -9.29
C ALA A 114 -33.62 -0.18 -10.21
N GLU A 115 -33.42 1.05 -9.75
CA GLU A 115 -33.47 2.24 -10.58
C GLU A 115 -32.04 2.55 -11.06
N VAL A 116 -31.83 2.54 -12.37
CA VAL A 116 -30.51 2.74 -12.99
C VAL A 116 -30.52 4.06 -13.75
N LYS A 117 -29.53 4.92 -13.50
CA LYS A 117 -29.27 6.14 -14.26
C LYS A 117 -27.86 6.10 -14.83
N ILE A 118 -27.74 6.17 -16.16
CA ILE A 118 -26.47 6.19 -16.88
C ILE A 118 -26.26 7.60 -17.45
N THR A 119 -25.12 8.22 -17.17
CA THR A 119 -24.71 9.52 -17.75
C THR A 119 -23.32 9.38 -18.35
N ALA A 120 -23.20 9.51 -19.67
CA ALA A 120 -21.94 9.40 -20.41
C ALA A 120 -21.49 10.75 -20.97
N SER A 121 -20.18 10.94 -21.12
CA SER A 121 -19.58 12.16 -21.67
C SER A 121 -18.51 11.83 -22.72
N ALA A 122 -18.41 12.68 -23.74
CA ALA A 122 -17.31 12.65 -24.71
C ALA A 122 -16.00 13.17 -24.10
N THR A 123 -16.06 13.90 -22.97
CA THR A 123 -14.86 14.24 -22.20
C THR A 123 -14.34 13.02 -21.46
N SER A 124 -13.02 12.81 -21.51
CA SER A 124 -12.36 11.84 -20.66
C SER A 124 -12.62 12.21 -19.20
N SER A 125 -13.23 11.32 -18.43
CA SER A 125 -13.28 11.50 -16.99
C SER A 125 -11.88 11.30 -16.45
N THR A 126 -11.40 12.26 -15.68
CA THR A 126 -10.26 12.06 -14.80
C THR A 126 -10.74 11.18 -13.64
N VAL A 127 -11.02 9.90 -13.93
CA VAL A 127 -11.10 8.91 -12.87
C VAL A 127 -9.68 8.81 -12.33
N PHE A 128 -9.40 9.50 -11.24
CA PHE A 128 -8.23 9.21 -10.45
C PHE A 128 -8.39 7.76 -10.01
N ILE A 129 -7.63 6.86 -10.64
CA ILE A 129 -7.42 5.49 -10.20
C ILE A 129 -6.56 5.57 -8.94
N ASN A 130 -7.08 6.22 -7.91
CA ASN A 130 -6.67 5.91 -6.57
C ASN A 130 -7.60 4.77 -6.16
N GLY A 131 -7.18 3.54 -6.42
CA GLY A 131 -7.48 2.47 -5.47
C GLY A 131 -7.03 2.92 -4.06
N PRO A 132 -7.15 2.09 -3.01
CA PRO A 132 -6.30 2.33 -1.84
C PRO A 132 -4.88 2.53 -2.40
N VAL A 133 -4.32 3.73 -2.22
CA VAL A 133 -2.98 4.04 -2.68
C VAL A 133 -2.13 3.07 -1.90
N HIS A 134 -1.71 1.99 -2.57
CA HIS A 134 -0.89 0.99 -1.92
C HIS A 134 0.33 1.74 -1.42
N SER A 135 0.59 1.64 -0.12
CA SER A 135 1.87 2.15 0.38
C SER A 135 2.98 1.42 -0.37
N SER A 136 4.14 2.07 -0.56
CA SER A 136 5.27 1.43 -1.22
C SER A 136 5.65 0.09 -0.56
N MET A 137 5.40 -0.06 0.74
CA MET A 137 5.57 -1.31 1.47
C MET A 137 4.58 -2.41 1.03
N GLU A 138 3.30 -2.07 0.81
CA GLU A 138 2.30 -3.05 0.32
C GLU A 138 2.64 -3.55 -1.09
N GLU A 139 3.09 -2.64 -1.95
CA GLU A 139 3.55 -3.01 -3.29
C GLU A 139 4.82 -3.87 -3.23
N ALA A 140 5.76 -3.51 -2.35
CA ALA A 140 6.96 -4.32 -2.15
C ALA A 140 6.65 -5.72 -1.62
N VAL A 141 5.70 -5.87 -0.68
CA VAL A 141 5.24 -7.19 -0.21
C VAL A 141 4.70 -8.00 -1.39
N ARG A 142 3.82 -7.41 -2.21
CA ARG A 142 3.24 -8.09 -3.38
C ARG A 142 4.30 -8.54 -4.38
N ASN A 143 5.31 -7.71 -4.59
CA ASN A 143 6.39 -7.98 -5.53
C ASN A 143 7.50 -8.87 -4.95
N GLY A 144 7.35 -9.37 -3.72
CA GLY A 144 8.37 -10.22 -3.10
C GLY A 144 9.63 -9.47 -2.67
N ARG A 145 9.55 -8.15 -2.44
CA ARG A 145 10.68 -7.26 -2.13
C ARG A 145 10.68 -6.71 -0.70
N ALA A 146 9.72 -7.12 0.13
CA ALA A 146 9.65 -6.73 1.54
C ALA A 146 10.19 -7.83 2.45
N PHE A 147 10.90 -7.44 3.50
CA PHE A 147 11.60 -8.35 4.39
C PHE A 147 11.42 -7.94 5.84
N SER A 148 11.61 -8.89 6.74
CA SER A 148 11.64 -8.62 8.17
C SER A 148 12.63 -9.51 8.89
N VAL A 149 13.14 -9.02 10.00
CA VAL A 149 13.98 -9.78 10.90
C VAL A 149 13.61 -9.48 12.34
N GLY A 150 13.56 -10.54 13.15
CA GLY A 150 13.45 -10.45 14.61
C GLY A 150 14.68 -11.09 15.24
N THR A 151 15.27 -10.43 16.23
CA THR A 151 16.41 -11.02 16.97
C THR A 151 16.01 -12.13 17.93
N GLY A 152 14.71 -12.31 18.20
CA GLY A 152 14.25 -13.02 19.40
C GLY A 152 14.66 -12.28 20.68
N SER A 153 14.50 -12.94 21.83
CA SER A 153 14.96 -12.42 23.11
C SER A 153 16.48 -12.55 23.23
N GLN A 154 17.17 -11.43 23.39
CA GLN A 154 18.61 -11.31 23.54
C GLN A 154 18.91 -10.88 24.97
N SER A 155 19.73 -11.65 25.69
CA SER A 155 20.23 -11.25 27.01
C SER A 155 21.46 -10.38 26.85
N VAL A 156 21.41 -9.18 27.43
CA VAL A 156 22.50 -8.20 27.42
C VAL A 156 22.99 -8.05 28.86
N GLY A 157 24.16 -8.61 29.17
CA GLY A 157 24.72 -8.55 30.51
C GLY A 157 25.13 -7.15 30.93
N SER A 158 25.15 -6.88 32.24
CA SER A 158 25.70 -5.64 32.80
C SER A 158 27.11 -5.34 32.25
N GLY A 159 27.42 -4.06 32.05
CA GLY A 159 28.67 -3.60 31.47
C GLY A 159 28.72 -3.64 29.93
N ASN A 160 27.72 -4.23 29.27
CA ASN A 160 27.64 -4.30 27.81
C ASN A 160 26.58 -3.35 27.24
N ILE A 161 26.60 -3.23 25.91
CA ILE A 161 25.57 -2.63 25.07
C ILE A 161 25.24 -3.63 23.94
N ILE A 162 24.03 -3.56 23.41
CA ILE A 162 23.71 -4.28 22.17
C ILE A 162 23.78 -3.31 21.00
N LYS A 163 24.34 -3.79 19.90
CA LYS A 163 24.47 -3.03 18.66
C LYS A 163 23.88 -3.84 17.54
N SER A 164 23.20 -3.15 16.64
CA SER A 164 22.66 -3.77 15.44
C SER A 164 22.98 -2.92 14.23
N THR A 165 23.39 -3.53 13.12
CA THR A 165 23.67 -2.82 11.87
C THR A 165 22.91 -3.43 10.70
N PHE A 166 22.32 -2.56 9.90
CA PHE A 166 21.84 -2.83 8.55
C PHE A 166 22.94 -2.43 7.60
N PHE A 167 23.52 -3.43 6.93
CA PHE A 167 24.52 -3.20 5.91
C PHE A 167 23.92 -3.52 4.55
N ASN A 168 23.95 -2.53 3.66
CA ASN A 168 23.65 -2.73 2.26
C ASN A 168 24.97 -2.93 1.51
N PRO A 169 25.31 -4.15 1.05
CA PRO A 169 26.58 -4.39 0.37
C PRO A 169 26.72 -3.48 -0.87
N PRO A 170 27.93 -2.99 -1.19
CA PRO A 170 28.16 -2.21 -2.41
C PRO A 170 27.70 -2.91 -3.70
N THR A 171 27.65 -4.24 -3.69
CA THR A 171 27.27 -5.09 -4.82
C THR A 171 25.78 -5.43 -4.87
N SER A 172 24.95 -4.86 -4.00
CA SER A 172 23.54 -5.26 -3.86
C SER A 172 22.67 -4.86 -5.06
N GLY A 173 23.01 -3.77 -5.75
CA GLY A 173 22.21 -3.21 -6.84
C GLY A 173 20.84 -2.68 -6.41
N VAL A 174 20.57 -2.59 -5.10
CA VAL A 174 19.27 -2.19 -4.55
C VAL A 174 19.42 -1.12 -3.47
N ASN A 175 18.45 -0.22 -3.39
CA ASN A 175 18.23 0.67 -2.26
C ASN A 175 17.30 -0.03 -1.27
N ALA A 176 17.64 -0.03 0.01
CA ALA A 176 16.79 -0.58 1.06
C ALA A 176 16.09 0.52 1.86
N PHE A 177 14.78 0.43 2.02
CA PHE A 177 13.96 1.37 2.75
C PHE A 177 13.52 0.73 4.06
N VAL A 178 14.15 1.13 5.16
CA VAL A 178 13.72 0.74 6.50
C VAL A 178 12.51 1.59 6.86
N THR A 179 11.44 0.96 7.40
CA THR A 179 10.16 1.66 7.70
C THR A 179 9.69 1.53 9.14
N LEU A 180 9.79 0.34 9.75
CA LEU A 180 9.28 0.09 11.09
C LEU A 180 10.29 -0.65 11.95
N ARG A 181 10.34 -0.26 13.23
CA ARG A 181 11.12 -0.91 14.27
C ARG A 181 10.30 -1.06 15.53
N GLN A 182 10.37 -2.24 16.13
CA GLN A 182 9.78 -2.51 17.44
C GLN A 182 10.89 -2.91 18.40
N PHE A 183 10.92 -2.26 19.56
CA PHE A 183 11.81 -2.59 20.66
C PHE A 183 10.97 -3.02 21.85
N THR A 184 11.31 -4.16 22.44
CA THR A 184 10.82 -4.54 23.77
C THR A 184 12.01 -4.80 24.67
N ASN A 185 11.88 -4.45 25.95
CA ASN A 185 12.92 -4.71 26.95
C ASN A 185 12.28 -4.96 28.31
N ASN A 186 12.85 -5.83 29.13
CA ASN A 186 12.33 -6.14 30.46
C ASN A 186 12.89 -5.25 31.59
N SER A 187 13.48 -4.08 31.28
CA SER A 187 14.06 -3.21 32.31
C SER A 187 12.99 -2.73 33.27
N THR A 188 13.19 -2.91 34.58
CA THR A 188 12.19 -2.55 35.61
C THR A 188 12.54 -1.29 36.40
N SER A 189 13.76 -0.76 36.26
CA SER A 189 14.26 0.30 37.16
C SER A 189 15.09 1.39 36.51
N THR A 190 15.65 1.17 35.31
CA THR A 190 16.49 2.17 34.63
C THR A 190 16.01 2.38 33.20
N PRO A 191 15.76 3.63 32.77
CA PRO A 191 15.48 3.92 31.38
C PRO A 191 16.64 3.47 30.50
N GLN A 192 16.32 2.94 29.33
CA GLN A 192 17.32 2.59 28.32
C GLN A 192 17.26 3.60 27.19
N GLN A 193 18.34 3.75 26.45
CA GLN A 193 18.43 4.67 25.34
C GLN A 193 18.71 3.89 24.06
N VAL A 194 17.88 4.11 23.04
CA VAL A 194 18.15 3.67 21.67
C VAL A 194 18.76 4.83 20.92
N ASN A 195 19.91 4.56 20.32
CA ASN A 195 20.72 5.49 19.57
C ASN A 195 20.76 5.06 18.11
N PHE A 196 20.65 6.03 17.21
CA PHE A 196 20.64 5.82 15.76
C PHE A 196 21.91 6.40 15.14
N TYR A 197 22.50 5.66 14.20
CA TYR A 197 23.76 6.01 13.58
C TYR A 197 23.63 5.94 12.07
N VAL A 198 24.00 7.02 11.39
CA VAL A 198 24.20 7.01 9.94
C VAL A 198 25.67 6.72 9.67
N SER A 199 25.94 5.69 8.87
CA SER A 199 27.29 5.26 8.46
C SER A 199 28.23 4.88 9.62
N PRO A 200 27.80 4.08 10.63
CA PRO A 200 28.74 3.51 11.58
C PRO A 200 29.61 2.43 10.94
N THR A 201 30.69 2.02 11.62
CA THR A 201 31.47 0.86 11.22
C THR A 201 30.61 -0.41 11.22
N GLU A 202 30.77 -1.26 10.19
CA GLU A 202 30.08 -2.53 10.09
C GLU A 202 30.47 -3.46 11.26
N LEU A 203 29.50 -4.20 11.80
CA LEU A 203 29.79 -5.26 12.75
C LEU A 203 30.45 -6.44 12.03
N ALA A 204 31.58 -6.93 12.54
CA ALA A 204 32.35 -8.01 11.91
C ALA A 204 31.67 -9.39 11.99
N SER A 205 30.65 -9.57 12.84
CA SER A 205 29.99 -10.85 13.10
C SER A 205 28.54 -10.64 13.54
N GLY A 206 27.81 -11.76 13.69
CA GLY A 206 26.48 -11.77 14.29
C GLY A 206 25.34 -11.60 13.29
N ASP A 207 25.49 -12.17 12.09
CA ASP A 207 24.42 -12.22 11.10
C ASP A 207 23.15 -12.86 11.71
N VAL A 208 22.04 -12.13 11.60
CA VAL A 208 20.72 -12.61 12.00
C VAL A 208 19.97 -12.94 10.72
N THR A 209 19.59 -14.20 10.58
CA THR A 209 18.81 -14.65 9.42
C THR A 209 17.46 -13.93 9.40
N PRO A 210 17.10 -13.22 8.31
CA PRO A 210 15.76 -12.69 8.14
C PRO A 210 14.73 -13.81 8.27
N ASN A 211 13.75 -13.62 9.15
CA ASN A 211 12.70 -14.60 9.40
C ASN A 211 11.44 -14.35 8.54
N ASN A 212 11.46 -13.31 7.69
CA ASN A 212 10.44 -12.99 6.68
C ASN A 212 9.00 -13.22 7.15
N LEU A 213 8.67 -12.67 8.32
CA LEU A 213 7.35 -12.75 8.94
C LEU A 213 6.26 -12.03 8.12
N LYS A 214 6.65 -11.22 7.12
CA LYS A 214 5.78 -10.75 6.03
C LYS A 214 6.24 -11.43 4.73
N THR A 215 5.30 -11.95 3.95
CA THR A 215 5.50 -12.67 2.68
C THR A 215 6.17 -11.80 1.61
N GLY A 216 7.49 -11.63 1.69
CA GLY A 216 8.34 -11.26 0.58
C GLY A 216 9.37 -12.36 0.28
N GLY A 217 10.20 -12.14 -0.74
CA GLY A 217 11.04 -13.15 -1.40
C GLY A 217 11.98 -13.92 -0.47
N VAL A 218 12.58 -15.00 -0.99
CA VAL A 218 13.34 -15.96 -0.18
C VAL A 218 14.66 -15.43 0.37
N THR A 219 15.19 -14.30 -0.12
CA THR A 219 16.48 -13.76 0.32
C THR A 219 16.53 -12.24 0.14
N SER A 220 17.04 -11.54 1.17
CA SER A 220 17.32 -10.10 1.16
C SER A 220 18.77 -9.86 0.73
N ALA A 221 19.02 -8.80 -0.05
CA ALA A 221 20.37 -8.34 -0.33
C ALA A 221 21.02 -7.65 0.89
N ILE A 222 20.20 -7.16 1.81
CA ILE A 222 20.63 -6.52 3.06
C ILE A 222 21.06 -7.57 4.10
N ARG A 223 22.17 -7.26 4.78
CA ARG A 223 22.64 -8.02 5.95
C ARG A 223 22.27 -7.29 7.22
N PHE A 224 21.58 -7.99 8.10
CA PHE A 224 21.30 -7.50 9.45
C PHE A 224 22.16 -8.25 10.45
N ARG A 225 22.91 -7.49 11.27
CA ARG A 225 23.80 -8.04 12.29
C ARG A 225 23.47 -7.52 13.66
N THR A 226 23.72 -8.33 14.69
CA THR A 226 23.66 -7.94 16.10
C THR A 226 24.91 -8.36 16.86
N LEU A 227 25.38 -7.53 17.79
CA LEU A 227 26.53 -7.83 18.63
C LEU A 227 26.37 -7.20 20.01
N THR A 228 26.67 -7.98 21.05
CA THR A 228 26.68 -7.51 22.44
C THR A 228 28.11 -7.40 22.95
N ASN A 229 28.58 -6.19 23.28
CA ASN A 229 29.85 -5.93 23.96
C ASN A 229 29.87 -4.49 24.51
N ALA A 230 30.95 -4.03 25.14
CA ALA A 230 31.02 -2.69 25.73
C ALA A 230 31.37 -1.54 24.76
N THR A 231 31.68 -1.83 23.49
CA THR A 231 32.22 -0.82 22.55
C THR A 231 31.12 -0.08 21.80
N SER A 232 31.18 1.25 21.74
CA SER A 232 30.18 2.09 21.03
C SER A 232 30.29 2.02 19.50
N LEU A 233 29.19 2.28 18.78
CA LEU A 233 29.17 2.54 17.34
C LEU A 233 29.67 3.95 16.96
N GLY A 234 29.98 4.79 17.94
CA GLY A 234 30.50 6.14 17.74
C GLY A 234 29.57 7.20 18.33
N THR A 235 29.43 8.33 17.62
CA THR A 235 28.52 9.42 17.99
C THR A 235 27.15 9.21 17.34
N PRO A 236 26.05 9.15 18.11
CA PRO A 236 24.73 8.97 17.53
C PRO A 236 24.24 10.22 16.82
N THR A 237 23.51 10.01 15.73
CA THR A 237 22.79 11.07 15.00
C THR A 237 21.50 11.45 15.72
N LEU A 238 20.82 10.47 16.32
CA LEU A 238 19.57 10.65 17.05
C LEU A 238 19.55 9.69 18.24
N SER A 239 18.87 10.11 19.30
CA SER A 239 18.71 9.33 20.52
C SER A 239 17.27 9.40 21.03
N GLN A 240 16.76 8.28 21.55
CA GLN A 240 15.44 8.19 22.15
C GLN A 240 15.46 7.29 23.38
N VAL A 241 14.77 7.71 24.44
CA VAL A 241 14.60 6.89 25.65
C VAL A 241 13.50 5.86 25.43
N LEU A 242 13.79 4.59 25.74
CA LEU A 242 12.80 3.53 25.80
C LEU A 242 12.09 3.53 27.16
N PRO A 243 10.78 3.26 27.17
CA PRO A 243 10.02 3.09 28.40
C PRO A 243 10.53 1.88 29.19
N ILE A 244 10.38 1.97 30.51
CA ILE A 244 10.61 0.86 31.45
C ILE A 244 9.41 -0.11 31.47
N ASN A 245 9.56 -1.22 32.18
CA ASN A 245 8.54 -2.23 32.50
C ASN A 245 8.04 -3.07 31.32
N GLY A 246 8.88 -3.47 30.36
CA GLY A 246 8.39 -4.37 29.30
C GLY A 246 7.58 -3.68 28.21
N ILE A 247 7.35 -2.36 28.33
CA ILE A 247 6.48 -1.63 27.40
C ILE A 247 7.13 -1.62 26.02
N GLU A 248 6.44 -2.19 25.05
CA GLU A 248 6.86 -2.15 23.66
C GLU A 248 6.88 -0.71 23.16
N LYS A 249 7.94 -0.35 22.45
CA LYS A 249 8.04 0.91 21.72
C LYS A 249 8.21 0.65 20.23
N SER A 250 7.20 1.06 19.48
CA SER A 250 7.33 1.23 18.03
C SER A 250 8.01 2.56 17.74
N ILE A 251 9.07 2.50 16.93
CA ILE A 251 9.78 3.66 16.39
C ILE A 251 9.68 3.55 14.88
N GLU A 252 8.81 4.35 14.28
CA GLU A 252 8.73 4.48 12.84
C GLU A 252 9.85 5.39 12.36
N VAL A 253 10.61 4.91 11.38
CA VAL A 253 11.64 5.71 10.72
C VAL A 253 11.70 5.27 9.30
N LEU A 254 11.65 6.27 8.42
CA LEU A 254 11.83 6.12 7.00
C LEU A 254 13.26 6.51 6.66
N ARG A 255 14.12 5.51 6.40
CA ARG A 255 15.49 5.75 5.92
C ARG A 255 15.78 4.82 4.76
N MET A 256 16.15 5.41 3.62
CA MET A 256 16.80 4.72 2.52
C MET A 256 18.23 4.34 2.93
N VAL A 257 18.75 3.18 2.57
CA VAL A 257 20.14 2.77 2.76
C VAL A 257 20.64 2.35 1.38
N GLN A 258 21.56 3.11 0.82
CA GLN A 258 22.10 2.89 -0.53
C GLN A 258 23.17 1.79 -0.53
N PRO A 259 23.52 1.21 -1.70
CA PRO A 259 24.64 0.28 -1.80
C PRO A 259 25.92 0.86 -1.19
N GLY A 260 26.53 0.13 -0.26
CA GLY A 260 27.71 0.53 0.51
C GLY A 260 27.43 1.33 1.78
N GLU A 261 26.18 1.76 2.02
CA GLU A 261 25.82 2.43 3.26
C GLU A 261 25.54 1.44 4.39
N ILE A 262 25.77 1.92 5.62
CA ILE A 262 25.43 1.22 6.85
C ILE A 262 24.51 2.11 7.66
N PHE A 263 23.48 1.50 8.25
CA PHE A 263 22.63 2.13 9.24
C PHE A 263 22.65 1.33 10.53
N GLY A 264 22.88 1.99 11.67
CA GLY A 264 23.10 1.31 12.94
C GLY A 264 22.18 1.76 14.05
N TYR A 265 22.03 0.86 15.01
CA TYR A 265 21.36 1.08 16.27
C TYR A 265 22.25 0.62 17.41
N GLN A 266 22.17 1.33 18.51
CA GLN A 266 22.76 0.89 19.76
C GLN A 266 21.74 1.08 20.85
N LEU A 267 21.44 0.02 21.60
CA LEU A 267 20.77 0.17 22.86
C LEU A 267 21.82 0.19 23.96
N SER A 268 21.76 1.24 24.77
CA SER A 268 22.71 1.51 25.84
C SER A 268 21.97 2.04 27.08
N GLY A 269 22.69 2.15 28.19
CA GLY A 269 22.21 2.91 29.33
C GLY A 269 22.06 4.40 28.98
N VAL A 270 21.39 5.14 29.85
CA VAL A 270 21.25 6.60 29.74
C VAL A 270 22.64 7.25 29.60
N GLY A 271 22.77 8.21 28.70
CA GLY A 271 24.04 8.92 28.45
C GLY A 271 25.03 8.14 27.59
N ASN A 272 24.55 7.18 26.79
CA ASN A 272 25.34 6.34 25.88
C ASN A 272 26.35 5.40 26.57
N GLY A 273 26.21 5.19 27.87
CA GLY A 273 27.06 4.28 28.65
C GLY A 273 26.59 2.82 28.59
N SER A 274 27.40 1.93 29.14
CA SER A 274 27.00 0.52 29.33
C SER A 274 25.75 0.37 30.18
N LEU A 275 25.07 -0.75 30.00
CA LEU A 275 23.95 -1.14 30.84
C LEU A 275 24.42 -1.40 32.28
N LEU A 276 23.69 -0.85 33.25
CA LEU A 276 23.99 -1.08 34.67
C LEU A 276 23.54 -2.46 35.14
N ASN A 277 22.44 -2.96 34.57
CA ASN A 277 21.84 -4.24 34.93
C ASN A 277 21.67 -5.11 33.69
N THR A 278 21.67 -6.43 33.88
CA THR A 278 21.32 -7.37 32.81
C THR A 278 19.88 -7.13 32.38
N LEU A 279 19.64 -7.09 31.07
CA LEU A 279 18.31 -6.98 30.50
C LEU A 279 18.08 -8.01 29.40
N GLN A 280 16.83 -8.37 29.18
CA GLN A 280 16.36 -9.09 28.01
C GLN A 280 15.67 -8.11 27.08
N MET A 281 15.96 -8.22 25.80
CA MET A 281 15.35 -7.39 24.79
C MET A 281 15.10 -8.12 23.49
N SER A 282 14.09 -7.69 22.76
CA SER A 282 13.87 -8.13 21.39
C SER A 282 13.74 -6.92 20.48
N MET A 283 14.22 -7.09 19.24
CA MET A 283 14.13 -6.08 18.20
C MET A 283 13.55 -6.72 16.95
N THR A 284 12.57 -6.05 16.35
CA THR A 284 12.00 -6.41 15.05
C THR A 284 12.18 -5.25 14.10
N PHE A 285 12.57 -5.55 12.86
CA PHE A 285 12.75 -4.58 11.81
C PHE A 285 12.04 -5.01 10.54
N ILE A 286 11.54 -4.02 9.78
CA ILE A 286 10.90 -4.21 8.48
C ILE A 286 11.54 -3.27 7.47
N TRP A 287 11.83 -3.78 6.27
CA TRP A 287 12.32 -3.01 5.15
C TRP A 287 11.77 -3.54 3.83
N TYR A 288 11.97 -2.77 2.76
CA TYR A 288 11.80 -3.24 1.39
C TYR A 288 12.96 -2.79 0.50
N GLU A 289 13.19 -3.51 -0.58
CA GLU A 289 14.27 -3.25 -1.54
C GLU A 289 13.72 -2.75 -2.87
N GLU A 290 14.29 -1.69 -3.42
CA GLU A 290 14.01 -1.19 -4.78
C GLU A 290 15.30 -1.19 -5.60
N ALA A 291 15.19 -1.32 -6.92
CA ALA A 291 16.36 -1.21 -7.80
C ALA A 291 17.07 0.14 -7.60
N ALA A 292 18.41 0.11 -7.53
CA ALA A 292 19.20 1.32 -7.60
C ALA A 292 19.26 1.78 -9.07
N ASN A 293 18.44 2.78 -9.41
CA ASN A 293 18.49 3.44 -10.72
C ASN A 293 19.71 4.36 -10.84
#